data_AF-A0A1H1KJT7-F1
#
_entry.id   AF-A0A1H1KJT7-F1
#
_cell.length_a   1.000
_cell.length_b   1.000
_cell.length_c   1.000
_cell.angle_alpha   90.00
_cell.angle_beta   90.00
_cell.angle_gamma   90.00
#
_symmetry.space_group_name_H-M   'P 1'
#
loop_
_entity.id
_entity.type
_entity.pdbx_description
1 polymer ?
#
loop_
_entity_poly.entity_id
_entity_poly.type
_entity_poly.pdbx_seq_one_letter_code
_entity_poly.pdbx_strand_id
1 'polypeptide(L)' 'MLGFKDFHSARVILGGIEVMHMIRKGQMKCVGKDPLSASRKFYSLVM' A
#
# COMPACT_ATOMS: atom_id res chain seq x y z
N MET A 1 -11.39 -5.08 19.05
CA MET A 1 -10.62 -3.98 18.45
C MET A 1 -9.19 -4.45 18.23
N LEU A 2 -8.55 -4.10 17.11
CA LEU A 2 -7.20 -4.55 16.70
C LEU A 2 -6.03 -4.02 17.60
N GLY A 3 -6.32 -3.57 18.82
CA GLY A 3 -5.31 -3.07 19.76
C GLY A 3 -4.77 -1.66 19.47
N PHE A 4 -5.30 -0.94 18.47
CA PHE A 4 -4.89 0.43 18.18
C PHE A 4 -5.41 1.42 19.23
N LYS A 5 -4.53 2.31 19.68
CA LYS A 5 -4.87 3.37 20.64
C LYS A 5 -5.81 4.43 20.04
N ASP A 6 -5.70 4.67 18.73
CA ASP A 6 -6.49 5.66 18.00
C ASP A 6 -6.97 5.11 16.65
N PHE A 7 -8.19 5.49 16.26
CA PHE A 7 -8.78 5.13 14.96
C PHE A 7 -8.01 5.72 13.78
N HIS A 8 -7.42 6.90 13.96
CA HIS A 8 -6.59 7.52 12.94
C HIS A 8 -5.35 6.65 12.64
N SER A 9 -4.65 6.21 13.68
CA SER A 9 -3.49 5.32 13.57
C SER A 9 -3.88 3.96 12.97
N ALA A 10 -5.02 3.41 13.37
CA ALA A 10 -5.56 2.18 12.79
C ALA A 10 -5.81 2.31 11.30
N ARG A 11 -6.43 3.42 10.86
CA ARG A 11 -6.74 3.68 9.46
C ARG A 11 -5.48 3.77 8.60
N VAL A 12 -4.46 4.49 9.07
CA VAL A 12 -3.19 4.66 8.34
C VAL A 12 -2.47 3.31 8.18
N ILE A 13 -2.37 2.52 9.26
CA ILE A 13 -1.68 1.23 9.24
C ILE A 13 -2.43 0.23 8.37
N LEU A 14 -3.75 0.10 8.54
CA LEU A 14 -4.57 -0.83 7.75
C LEU A 14 -4.57 -0.46 6.27
N GLY A 15 -4.66 0.83 5.94
CA GLY A 15 -4.56 1.30 4.56
C GLY A 15 -3.21 0.93 3.91
N GLY A 16 -2.10 1.09 4.64
CA GLY A 16 -0.78 0.67 4.15
C GLY A 16 -0.67 -0.84 3.90
N ILE A 17 -1.20 -1.66 4.81
CA ILE A 17 -1.22 -3.13 4.67
C ILE A 17 -2.06 -3.54 3.45
N GLU A 18 -3.23 -2.92 3.27
CA GLU A 18 -4.11 -3.19 2.15
C GLU A 18 -3.44 -2.85 0.81
N VAL A 19 -2.79 -1.68 0.72
CA VAL A 19 -2.00 -1.29 -0.45
C VAL A 19 -0.89 -2.31 -0.74
N MET A 20 -0.13 -2.74 0.27
CA MET A 20 0.91 -3.76 0.07
C MET A 20 0.34 -5.10 -0.43
N HIS A 21 -0.85 -5.49 0.04
CA HIS A 21 -1.54 -6.66 -0.49
C HIS A 21 -1.96 -6.48 -1.95
N MET A 22 -2.47 -5.31 -2.34
CA MET A 22 -2.83 -5.02 -3.74
C MET A 22 -1.60 -5.06 -4.66
N ILE A 23 -0.47 -4.51 -4.20
CA ILE A 23 0.82 -4.56 -4.91
C ILE A 23 1.28 -6.01 -5.10
N ARG A 24 1.28 -6.81 -4.02
CA ARG A 24 1.70 -8.21 -4.06
C ARG A 24 0.82 -9.07 -4.96
N LYS A 25 -0.49 -8.80 -4.99
CA LYS A 25 -1.45 -9.48 -5.88
C LYS A 25 -1.37 -9.01 -7.34
N GLY A 26 -0.53 -8.02 -7.67
CA GLY A 26 -0.45 -7.45 -9.01
C GLY A 26 -1.69 -6.64 -9.42
N GLN A 27 -2.53 -6.26 -8.45
CA GLN A 27 -3.78 -5.53 -8.70
C GLN A 27 -3.52 -4.05 -9.01
N MET A 28 -2.34 -3.54 -8.65
CA MET A 28 -1.90 -2.20 -9.03
C MET A 28 -1.27 -2.22 -10.43
N LYS A 29 -2.01 -1.68 -11.41
CA LYS A 29 -1.46 -1.33 -12.72
C LYS A 29 -0.60 -0.08 -12.54
N CYS A 30 0.71 -0.25 -12.47
CA CYS A 30 1.61 0.90 -12.50
C CYS A 30 1.66 1.47 -13.91
N VAL A 31 1.53 2.79 -14.03
CA VAL A 31 1.70 3.52 -15.28
C VAL A 31 3.19 3.49 -15.61
N GLY A 32 3.63 2.44 -16.31
CA GLY A 32 5.03 2.26 -16.67
C GLY A 32 5.23 0.89 -17.29
N LYS A 33 5.90 0.85 -18.44
CA LYS A 33 6.12 -0.37 -19.24
C LYS A 33 7.00 -1.43 -18.54
N ASP A 34 7.62 -1.09 -17.41
CA ASP A 34 8.51 -1.95 -16.65
C ASP A 34 7.88 -2.45 -15.33
N PRO A 35 8.07 -3.74 -14.98
CA PRO A 35 7.62 -4.28 -13.71
C PRO A 35 8.43 -3.65 -12.55
N LEU A 36 7.89 -2.58 -11.95
CA LEU A 36 8.43 -1.98 -10.74
C LEU A 36 8.41 -2.98 -9.57
N SER A 37 9.45 -2.95 -8.73
CA SER A 37 9.48 -3.66 -7.45
C SER A 37 8.34 -3.18 -6.53
N ALA A 38 7.89 -4.02 -5.60
CA ALA A 38 6.77 -3.68 -4.71
C ALA A 38 6.99 -2.36 -3.95
N SER A 39 8.21 -2.12 -3.48
CA SER A 39 8.58 -0.87 -2.81
C SER A 39 8.48 0.35 -3.73
N ARG A 40 8.96 0.26 -4.97
CA ARG A 40 8.84 1.36 -5.95
C ARG A 40 7.38 1.66 -6.29
N LYS A 41 6.54 0.63 -6.43
CA LYS A 41 5.09 0.80 -6.63
C LYS A 41 4.42 1.53 -5.47
N PHE A 42 4.84 1.22 -4.24
CA PHE A 42 4.35 1.90 -3.04
C PHE A 42 4.79 3.36 -2.98
N TYR A 43 6.09 3.66 -3.17
CA TYR A 43 6.60 5.03 -3.15
C TYR A 43 6.03 5.90 -4.29
N SER A 44 5.70 5.30 -5.44
CA SER A 44 5.03 6.01 -6.54
C SER A 44 3.65 6.58 -6.17
N LEU A 45 3.04 6.14 -5.06
CA LEU A 45 1.74 6.66 -4.60
C LEU A 45 1.85 7.95 -3.81
N VAL A 46 3.06 8.33 -3.38
CA VAL A 46 3.27 9.43 -2.43
C VAL A 46 3.44 10.79 -3.11
N MET A 47 3.62 10.84 -4.44
CA MET A 47 3.86 12.04 -5.27
C MET A 47 4.77 13.10 -4.63
#